data_AF-A0A3C0VJU9-F1
#
_entry.id   AF-A0A3C0VJU9-F1
#
_cell.length_a   1.000
_cell.length_b   1.000
_cell.length_c   1.000
_cell.angle_alpha   90.00
_cell.angle_beta   90.00
_cell.angle_gamma   90.00
#
_symmetry.space_group_name_H-M   'P 1'
#
loop_
_entity.id
_entity.type
_entity.pdbx_description
1 polymer ?
#
loop_
_entity_poly.entity_id
_entity_poly.type
_entity_poly.pdbx_seq_one_letter_code
_entity_poly.pdbx_strand_id
1 'polypeptide(L)'
;MRTRSYGCWACGFLVLQWCASPLIAGDICLVPAGPFMMGSGSGDPEEAPPHRRDLPAFLIDRCEVTNEAYAEYLAATGAPAPPTWNGRVPPPGAERLPATAVTWFEAMEYACWAGARLPTEAEWEKAARGAGGRRFPWGDADDASLRAIDTGRLEAAGSRPGNASPCGALDLSGNAWEWTADWYAAYPGAAARSIHFGSKYKVVRGGGAEYLYGIPNRGDAVQRARLPAYGGHDFVGFRCVRDVDPAGAPYDPRRRIAEARALLAANLAEPSPLSYEDEYARMLAARVIPLAVSGEPGPAGPLSAGIPFARGVLADPSAIACVGPDGLPRPIAGAALVRWDDGSVRWLRIDIRAAAGETCTLTFGAPAAPDARVPPMLAVVRSPHL
;
A
#
# COMPACT_ATOMS: atom_id res chain seq x y z
N MET A 1 16.74 11.99 -83.32
CA MET A 1 16.96 10.87 -84.26
C MET A 1 17.67 9.73 -83.53
N ARG A 2 17.05 8.54 -83.53
CA ARG A 2 17.56 7.17 -83.25
C ARG A 2 18.17 6.89 -81.86
N THR A 3 17.45 6.36 -80.87
CA THR A 3 17.05 4.94 -80.61
C THR A 3 18.19 3.92 -80.48
N ARG A 4 18.32 3.33 -79.28
CA ARG A 4 18.16 1.87 -79.06
C ARG A 4 17.92 1.54 -77.57
N SER A 5 16.88 0.73 -77.36
CA SER A 5 16.43 0.14 -76.11
C SER A 5 17.09 -1.22 -75.87
N TYR A 6 17.27 -1.61 -74.60
CA TYR A 6 17.04 -2.99 -74.12
C TYR A 6 16.48 -2.91 -72.70
N GLY A 7 15.33 -3.53 -72.47
CA GLY A 7 14.72 -3.65 -71.16
C GLY A 7 15.24 -4.86 -70.38
N CYS A 8 15.06 -4.83 -69.06
CA CYS A 8 14.83 -6.04 -68.28
C CYS A 8 14.03 -5.67 -67.02
N TRP A 9 12.91 -6.36 -66.84
CA TRP A 9 12.11 -6.35 -65.61
C TRP A 9 12.89 -7.05 -64.50
N ALA A 10 13.03 -6.41 -63.35
CA ALA A 10 13.30 -7.10 -62.09
C ALA A 10 12.58 -6.37 -60.96
N CYS A 11 11.48 -6.97 -60.50
CA CYS A 11 10.83 -6.66 -59.24
C CYS A 11 11.84 -6.85 -58.09
N GLY A 12 12.34 -5.74 -57.55
CA GLY A 12 13.06 -5.72 -56.29
C GLY A 12 12.19 -5.09 -55.22
N PHE A 13 11.44 -5.91 -54.48
CA PHE A 13 10.90 -5.51 -53.18
C PHE A 13 12.09 -5.30 -52.24
N LEU A 14 12.50 -4.04 -52.07
CA LEU A 14 13.37 -3.67 -50.96
C LEU A 14 12.53 -3.77 -49.69
N VAL A 15 12.71 -4.86 -48.94
CA VAL A 15 12.31 -4.92 -47.54
C VAL A 15 13.22 -3.95 -46.79
N LEU A 16 12.75 -2.71 -46.62
CA LEU A 16 13.33 -1.76 -45.67
C LEU A 16 13.10 -2.31 -44.27
N GLN A 17 14.06 -3.08 -43.79
CA GLN A 17 14.17 -3.46 -42.39
C GLN A 17 14.47 -2.17 -41.60
N TRP A 18 13.41 -1.55 -41.09
CA TRP A 18 13.47 -0.46 -40.13
C TRP A 18 14.14 -0.97 -38.84
N CYS A 19 15.47 -0.87 -38.76
CA CYS A 19 16.16 -0.82 -37.48
C CYS A 19 15.88 0.56 -36.88
N ALA A 20 14.70 0.73 -36.28
CA ALA A 20 14.44 1.88 -35.41
C ALA A 20 15.29 1.70 -34.16
N SER A 21 16.46 2.35 -34.11
CA SER A 21 17.13 2.61 -32.84
C SER A 21 16.12 3.31 -31.91
N PRO A 22 15.97 2.89 -30.64
CA PRO A 22 15.06 3.56 -29.73
C PRO A 22 15.46 5.03 -29.61
N LEU A 23 14.50 5.93 -29.82
CA LEU A 23 14.69 7.35 -29.53
C LEU A 23 14.79 7.49 -28.01
N ILE A 24 16.03 7.53 -27.50
CA ILE A 24 16.34 7.91 -26.12
C ILE A 24 16.51 9.42 -26.13
N ALA A 25 15.52 10.15 -25.65
CA ALA A 25 15.64 11.58 -25.37
C ALA A 25 15.81 11.76 -23.86
N GLY A 26 17.05 11.65 -23.37
CA GLY A 26 17.35 11.78 -21.94
C GLY A 26 16.80 10.61 -21.10
N ASP A 27 16.12 10.93 -19.99
CA ASP A 27 15.61 10.00 -18.98
C ASP A 27 14.25 9.35 -19.33
N ILE A 28 13.88 9.32 -20.61
CA ILE A 28 12.59 8.80 -21.10
C ILE A 28 12.80 7.94 -22.36
N CYS A 29 12.03 6.86 -22.45
CA CYS A 29 12.08 5.86 -23.54
C CYS A 29 10.76 5.81 -24.31
N LEU A 30 10.83 5.80 -25.65
CA LEU A 30 9.67 5.58 -26.51
C LEU A 30 9.33 4.09 -26.61
N VAL A 31 8.10 3.73 -26.26
CA VAL A 31 7.51 2.42 -26.55
C VAL A 31 6.63 2.55 -27.79
N PRO A 32 6.97 1.91 -28.92
CA PRO A 32 6.21 2.03 -30.16
C PRO A 32 4.77 1.52 -30.03
N ALA A 33 3.85 2.13 -30.79
CA ALA A 33 2.48 1.65 -30.92
C ALA A 33 2.43 0.23 -31.51
N GLY A 34 1.33 -0.47 -31.25
CA GLY A 34 1.02 -1.73 -31.91
C GLY A 34 0.79 -2.89 -30.95
N PRO A 35 0.52 -4.08 -31.51
CA PRO A 35 0.12 -5.24 -30.74
C PRO A 35 1.30 -5.89 -30.00
N PHE A 36 1.02 -6.47 -28.85
CA PHE A 36 1.90 -7.41 -28.16
C PHE A 36 1.08 -8.50 -27.47
N MET A 37 1.76 -9.59 -27.09
CA MET A 37 1.17 -10.66 -26.29
C MET A 37 1.43 -10.39 -24.81
N MET A 38 0.38 -10.12 -24.05
CA MET A 38 0.41 -9.93 -22.61
C MET A 38 0.18 -11.25 -21.89
N GLY A 39 0.94 -11.50 -20.82
CA GLY A 39 0.85 -12.71 -20.00
C GLY A 39 1.69 -13.87 -20.52
N SER A 40 1.50 -15.02 -19.87
CA SER A 40 2.21 -16.27 -20.15
C SER A 40 1.32 -17.49 -19.90
N GLY A 41 1.56 -18.57 -20.64
CA GLY A 41 0.94 -19.87 -20.39
C GLY A 41 1.80 -20.81 -19.54
N SER A 42 3.05 -20.43 -19.25
CA SER A 42 4.03 -21.25 -18.55
C SER A 42 4.41 -20.70 -17.16
N GLY A 43 3.74 -19.65 -16.71
CA GLY A 43 3.96 -18.97 -15.44
C GLY A 43 2.86 -19.29 -14.42
N ASP A 44 2.63 -18.36 -13.50
CA ASP A 44 1.58 -18.50 -12.49
C ASP A 44 0.18 -18.41 -13.14
N PRO A 45 -0.85 -19.09 -12.59
CA PRO A 45 -2.19 -19.13 -13.21
C PRO A 45 -2.81 -17.75 -13.48
N GLU A 46 -2.51 -16.74 -12.67
CA GLU A 46 -2.95 -15.34 -12.84
C GLU A 46 -2.28 -14.58 -14.00
N GLU A 47 -1.22 -15.14 -14.57
CA GLU A 47 -0.51 -14.62 -15.74
C GLU A 47 -1.09 -15.17 -17.05
N ALA A 48 -1.99 -16.16 -16.95
CA ALA A 48 -2.63 -16.84 -18.06
C ALA A 48 -4.07 -16.36 -18.30
N PRO A 49 -4.59 -16.50 -19.53
CA PRO A 49 -3.86 -16.90 -20.73
C PRO A 49 -3.05 -15.74 -21.33
N PRO A 50 -2.03 -16.05 -22.14
CA PRO A 50 -1.49 -15.08 -23.09
C PRO A 50 -2.61 -14.51 -23.95
N HIS A 51 -2.72 -13.18 -24.00
CA HIS A 51 -3.77 -12.52 -24.77
C HIS A 51 -3.20 -11.29 -25.49
N ARG A 52 -3.73 -11.04 -26.70
CA ARG A 52 -3.29 -9.92 -27.52
C ARG A 52 -3.81 -8.61 -26.94
N ARG A 53 -2.93 -7.62 -26.81
CA ARG A 53 -3.26 -6.22 -26.51
C ARG A 53 -2.70 -5.33 -27.60
N ASP A 54 -3.45 -4.33 -28.03
CA ASP A 54 -2.98 -3.28 -28.94
C ASP A 54 -2.91 -1.97 -28.17
N LEU A 55 -1.73 -1.36 -28.12
CA LEU A 55 -1.47 -0.17 -27.33
C LEU A 55 -0.97 0.96 -28.23
N PRO A 56 -1.40 2.22 -27.99
CA PRO A 56 -0.80 3.37 -28.65
C PRO A 56 0.68 3.49 -28.30
N ALA A 57 1.38 4.40 -28.98
CA ALA A 57 2.74 4.76 -28.59
C ALA A 57 2.68 5.59 -27.30
N PHE A 58 3.60 5.33 -26.38
CA PHE A 58 3.74 6.08 -25.14
C PHE A 58 5.22 6.21 -24.79
N LEU A 59 5.50 7.19 -23.94
CA LEU A 59 6.79 7.42 -23.34
C LEU A 59 6.80 6.83 -21.94
N ILE A 60 7.87 6.16 -21.54
CA ILE A 60 8.05 5.63 -20.17
C ILE A 60 9.33 6.21 -19.59
N ASP A 61 9.32 6.55 -18.31
CA ASP A 61 10.55 6.95 -17.61
C ASP A 61 11.58 5.82 -17.71
N ARG A 62 12.83 6.19 -17.98
CA ARG A 62 13.92 5.23 -18.19
C ARG A 62 14.18 4.41 -16.93
N CYS A 63 14.12 5.02 -15.76
CA CYS A 63 14.26 4.35 -14.47
C CYS A 63 13.07 4.68 -13.56
N GLU A 64 13.04 4.11 -12.36
CA GLU A 64 12.09 4.46 -11.31
C GLU A 64 12.24 5.94 -10.90
N VAL A 65 11.15 6.52 -10.39
CA VAL A 65 11.21 7.87 -9.79
C VAL A 65 12.16 7.81 -8.59
N THR A 66 13.16 8.68 -8.59
CA THR A 66 14.17 8.76 -7.53
C THR A 66 13.66 9.55 -6.32
N ASN A 67 14.30 9.33 -5.17
CA ASN A 67 14.06 10.11 -3.96
C ASN A 67 14.30 11.61 -4.19
N GLU A 68 15.32 12.01 -4.95
CA GLU A 68 15.56 13.43 -5.27
C GLU A 68 14.40 14.05 -6.07
N ALA A 69 13.89 13.35 -7.09
CA ALA A 69 12.76 13.82 -7.88
C ALA A 69 11.47 13.88 -7.04
N TYR A 70 11.25 12.88 -6.18
CA TYR A 70 10.14 12.88 -5.24
C TYR A 70 10.22 14.02 -4.22
N ALA A 71 11.43 14.39 -3.77
CA ALA A 71 11.63 15.51 -2.86
C ALA A 71 11.22 16.86 -3.49
N GLU A 72 11.45 17.05 -4.79
CA GLU A 72 10.98 18.24 -5.53
C GLU A 72 9.45 18.34 -5.50
N TYR A 73 8.75 17.22 -5.70
CA TYR A 73 7.30 17.14 -5.56
C TYR A 73 6.83 17.54 -4.15
N LEU A 74 7.47 16.97 -3.12
CA LEU A 74 7.11 17.28 -1.73
C LEU A 74 7.34 18.76 -1.41
N ALA A 75 8.45 19.34 -1.88
CA ALA A 75 8.77 20.75 -1.70
C ALA A 75 7.76 21.66 -2.42
N ALA A 76 7.33 21.30 -3.63
CA ALA A 76 6.40 22.09 -4.44
C ALA A 76 4.96 22.05 -3.92
N THR A 77 4.53 20.91 -3.35
CA THR A 77 3.11 20.67 -3.01
C THR A 77 2.83 20.71 -1.52
N GLY A 78 3.84 20.53 -0.67
CA GLY A 78 3.67 20.37 0.76
C GLY A 78 3.09 19.00 1.17
N ALA A 79 3.02 18.04 0.24
CA ALA A 79 2.59 16.66 0.52
C ALA A 79 3.39 16.03 1.68
N PRO A 80 2.80 15.05 2.40
CA PRO A 80 3.50 14.31 3.44
C PRO A 80 4.66 13.51 2.84
N ALA A 81 5.78 13.49 3.55
CA ALA A 81 6.93 12.68 3.16
C ALA A 81 6.72 11.21 3.55
N PRO A 82 7.43 10.27 2.90
CA PRO A 82 7.43 8.88 3.31
C PRO A 82 7.86 8.73 4.79
N PRO A 83 7.34 7.74 5.53
CA PRO A 83 7.64 7.57 6.97
C PRO A 83 9.12 7.41 7.31
N THR A 84 9.93 7.01 6.34
CA THR A 84 11.37 6.78 6.47
C THR A 84 12.20 8.06 6.34
N TRP A 85 11.58 9.19 5.99
CA TRP A 85 12.27 10.47 5.77
C TRP A 85 12.21 11.36 7.01
N ASN A 86 13.26 12.17 7.23
CA ASN A 86 13.26 13.20 8.27
C ASN A 86 12.84 14.55 7.65
N GLY A 87 11.54 14.85 7.70
CA GLY A 87 10.96 15.98 6.97
C GLY A 87 10.78 15.67 5.48
N ARG A 88 10.88 16.68 4.61
CA ARG A 88 10.70 16.52 3.15
C ARG A 88 12.00 16.31 2.38
N VAL A 89 13.07 15.93 3.09
CA VAL A 89 14.40 15.70 2.53
C VAL A 89 14.67 14.20 2.59
N PRO A 90 15.16 13.59 1.50
CA PRO A 90 15.48 12.17 1.51
C PRO A 90 16.64 11.88 2.46
N PRO A 91 16.75 10.62 2.96
CA PRO A 91 17.91 10.22 3.74
C PRO A 91 19.22 10.53 3.00
N PRO A 92 20.25 11.08 3.67
CA PRO A 92 21.52 11.40 3.02
C PRO A 92 22.15 10.18 2.34
N GLY A 93 22.53 10.33 1.08
CA GLY A 93 23.09 9.24 0.26
C GLY A 93 22.05 8.33 -0.41
N ALA A 94 20.75 8.58 -0.17
CA ALA A 94 19.65 7.83 -0.78
C ALA A 94 18.99 8.57 -1.96
N GLU A 95 19.55 9.71 -2.40
CA GLU A 95 18.94 10.63 -3.37
C GLU A 95 18.59 9.94 -4.69
N ARG A 96 19.47 9.06 -5.16
CA ARG A 96 19.28 8.29 -6.41
C ARG A 96 18.61 6.94 -6.22
N LEU A 97 18.25 6.54 -5.00
CA LEU A 97 17.44 5.33 -4.80
C LEU A 97 16.00 5.59 -5.27
N PRO A 98 15.25 4.55 -5.69
CA PRO A 98 13.83 4.67 -5.96
C PRO A 98 13.07 5.24 -4.76
N ALA A 99 12.10 6.10 -5.05
CA ALA A 99 11.13 6.58 -4.07
C ALA A 99 10.16 5.45 -3.73
N THR A 100 10.34 4.88 -2.53
CA THR A 100 9.52 3.78 -2.00
C THR A 100 8.80 4.20 -0.71
N ALA A 101 8.11 3.26 -0.07
CA ALA A 101 7.24 3.52 1.08
C ALA A 101 6.12 4.54 0.77
N VAL A 102 5.71 4.61 -0.49
CA VAL A 102 4.61 5.43 -0.98
C VAL A 102 3.41 4.54 -1.34
N THR A 103 2.22 5.03 -1.03
CA THR A 103 0.96 4.43 -1.43
C THR A 103 0.72 4.60 -2.93
N TRP A 104 -0.22 3.81 -3.48
CA TRP A 104 -0.64 3.98 -4.87
C TRP A 104 -1.22 5.38 -5.13
N PHE A 105 -1.90 5.97 -4.13
CA PHE A 105 -2.45 7.32 -4.24
C PHE A 105 -1.35 8.37 -4.36
N GLU A 106 -0.32 8.30 -3.52
CA GLU A 106 0.81 9.24 -3.55
C GLU A 106 1.61 9.12 -4.85
N ALA A 107 1.85 7.90 -5.33
CA ALA A 107 2.49 7.66 -6.63
C ALA A 107 1.69 8.26 -7.81
N MET A 108 0.36 8.12 -7.80
CA MET A 108 -0.52 8.72 -8.80
C MET A 108 -0.57 10.26 -8.71
N GLU A 109 -0.54 10.81 -7.49
CA GLU A 109 -0.52 12.26 -7.26
C GLU A 109 0.79 12.88 -7.73
N TYR A 110 1.93 12.26 -7.43
CA TYR A 110 3.23 12.62 -8.01
C TYR A 110 3.17 12.60 -9.53
N ALA A 111 2.69 11.49 -10.12
CA ALA A 111 2.67 11.35 -11.57
C ALA A 111 1.81 12.45 -12.21
N CYS A 112 0.66 12.77 -11.61
CA CYS A 112 -0.21 13.86 -12.06
C CYS A 112 0.45 15.24 -11.94
N TRP A 113 1.17 15.50 -10.84
CA TRP A 113 1.95 16.73 -10.65
C TRP A 113 3.06 16.87 -11.70
N ALA A 114 3.74 15.77 -12.03
CA ALA A 114 4.79 15.71 -13.04
C ALA A 114 4.29 15.76 -14.50
N GLY A 115 2.99 16.02 -14.71
CA GLY A 115 2.37 16.04 -16.04
C GLY A 115 2.34 14.67 -16.72
N ALA A 116 2.32 13.60 -15.93
CA ALA A 116 2.38 12.21 -16.35
C ALA A 116 1.27 11.39 -15.70
N ARG A 117 1.38 10.06 -15.78
CA ARG A 117 0.53 9.09 -15.08
C ARG A 117 1.33 7.82 -14.78
N LEU A 118 0.82 6.94 -13.93
CA LEU A 118 1.37 5.59 -13.82
C LEU A 118 1.18 4.80 -15.13
N PRO A 119 2.03 3.81 -15.43
CA PRO A 119 1.75 2.86 -16.50
C PRO A 119 0.48 2.06 -16.17
N THR A 120 -0.28 1.69 -17.19
CA THR A 120 -1.16 0.52 -17.06
C THR A 120 -0.31 -0.74 -16.93
N GLU A 121 -0.86 -1.82 -16.38
CA GLU A 121 -0.17 -3.11 -16.30
C GLU A 121 0.30 -3.59 -17.68
N ALA A 122 -0.53 -3.38 -18.71
CA ALA A 122 -0.20 -3.74 -20.08
C ALA A 122 0.95 -2.89 -20.66
N GLU A 123 0.98 -1.59 -20.39
CA GLU A 123 2.06 -0.71 -20.82
C GLU A 123 3.38 -1.09 -20.15
N TRP A 124 3.35 -1.35 -18.84
CA TRP A 124 4.51 -1.79 -18.09
C TRP A 124 5.08 -3.08 -18.70
N GLU A 125 4.23 -4.09 -18.94
CA GLU A 125 4.68 -5.35 -19.53
C GLU A 125 5.24 -5.17 -20.94
N LYS A 126 4.56 -4.39 -21.79
CA LYS A 126 5.04 -4.10 -23.15
C LYS A 126 6.38 -3.37 -23.14
N ALA A 127 6.59 -2.43 -22.21
CA ALA A 127 7.86 -1.73 -22.05
C ALA A 127 8.98 -2.69 -21.62
N ALA A 128 8.69 -3.63 -20.73
CA ALA A 128 9.65 -4.62 -20.25
C ALA A 128 10.06 -5.59 -21.37
N ARG A 129 9.12 -6.21 -22.07
CA ARG A 129 9.45 -7.34 -22.98
C ARG A 129 9.32 -7.09 -24.47
N GLY A 130 8.78 -5.92 -24.84
CA GLY A 130 8.51 -5.55 -26.22
C GLY A 130 7.45 -6.43 -26.91
N ALA A 131 7.23 -6.18 -28.21
CA ALA A 131 6.26 -6.95 -29.00
C ALA A 131 6.66 -8.42 -29.20
N GLY A 132 7.95 -8.74 -29.07
CA GLY A 132 8.50 -10.09 -29.23
C GLY A 132 8.27 -11.03 -28.04
N GLY A 133 7.74 -10.52 -26.92
CA GLY A 133 7.36 -11.38 -25.78
C GLY A 133 8.52 -11.99 -25.01
N ARG A 134 9.65 -11.28 -24.87
CA ARG A 134 10.82 -11.74 -24.10
C ARG A 134 10.46 -12.15 -22.68
N ARG A 135 11.16 -13.13 -22.09
CA ARG A 135 10.95 -13.49 -20.68
C ARG A 135 11.43 -12.40 -19.72
N PHE A 136 12.61 -11.85 -19.96
CA PHE A 136 13.21 -10.74 -19.20
C PHE A 136 13.42 -9.52 -20.11
N PRO A 137 13.67 -8.31 -19.56
CA PRO A 137 13.91 -7.14 -20.38
C PRO A 137 15.04 -7.30 -21.42
N TRP A 138 16.14 -7.92 -21.00
CA TRP A 138 17.32 -8.16 -21.84
C TRP A 138 17.18 -9.36 -22.80
N GLY A 139 16.21 -10.26 -22.59
CA GLY A 139 16.07 -11.48 -23.41
C GLY A 139 15.43 -12.65 -22.67
N ASP A 140 15.60 -13.86 -23.21
CA ASP A 140 14.98 -15.07 -22.64
C ASP A 140 15.88 -15.83 -21.66
N ALA A 141 17.19 -15.59 -21.73
CA ALA A 141 18.15 -16.17 -20.81
C ALA A 141 18.01 -15.53 -19.43
N ASP A 142 17.84 -16.38 -18.42
CA ASP A 142 17.87 -15.95 -17.02
C ASP A 142 19.33 -15.65 -16.63
N ASP A 143 19.63 -14.36 -16.44
CA ASP A 143 20.93 -13.89 -15.97
C ASP A 143 20.75 -13.22 -14.60
N ALA A 144 21.16 -13.93 -13.56
CA ALA A 144 21.07 -13.46 -12.18
C ALA A 144 21.90 -12.19 -11.92
N SER A 145 22.91 -11.88 -12.76
CA SER A 145 23.71 -10.67 -12.62
C SER A 145 23.00 -9.42 -13.16
N LEU A 146 21.95 -9.57 -13.96
CA LEU A 146 21.21 -8.46 -14.55
C LEU A 146 19.95 -8.08 -13.74
N ARG A 147 19.34 -9.02 -13.03
CA ARG A 147 18.23 -8.75 -12.09
C ARG A 147 18.72 -8.25 -10.74
N ALA A 148 17.97 -7.32 -10.15
CA ALA A 148 18.19 -6.82 -8.80
C ALA A 148 17.09 -7.36 -7.83
N ILE A 149 16.91 -8.68 -7.78
CA ILE A 149 15.92 -9.33 -6.91
C ILE A 149 16.57 -9.94 -5.66
N ASP A 150 15.82 -9.99 -4.56
CA ASP A 150 16.23 -10.61 -3.28
C ASP A 150 17.61 -10.15 -2.77
N THR A 151 17.99 -8.91 -3.10
CA THR A 151 19.25 -8.28 -2.69
C THR A 151 19.22 -7.76 -1.25
N GLY A 152 18.02 -7.61 -0.67
CA GLY A 152 17.79 -7.01 0.65
C GLY A 152 18.04 -5.51 0.72
N ARG A 153 18.30 -4.85 -0.43
CA ARG A 153 18.56 -3.41 -0.51
C ARG A 153 18.24 -2.85 -1.90
N LEU A 154 17.72 -1.64 -1.92
CA LEU A 154 17.58 -0.85 -3.15
C LEU A 154 18.95 -0.42 -3.67
N GLU A 155 19.06 -0.33 -4.99
CA GLU A 155 20.20 0.24 -5.70
C GLU A 155 19.81 1.58 -6.32
N ALA A 156 20.81 2.39 -6.69
CA ALA A 156 20.53 3.63 -7.40
C ALA A 156 19.84 3.31 -8.73
N ALA A 157 18.76 4.03 -9.05
CA ALA A 157 18.03 3.89 -10.29
C ALA A 157 19.00 3.97 -11.49
N GLY A 158 18.94 2.98 -12.38
CA GLY A 158 19.80 2.84 -13.55
C GLY A 158 21.22 2.31 -13.27
N SER A 159 21.52 1.78 -12.07
CA SER A 159 22.85 1.24 -11.73
C SER A 159 23.27 0.02 -12.58
N ARG A 160 22.32 -0.64 -13.24
CA ARG A 160 22.52 -1.86 -14.03
C ARG A 160 22.19 -1.65 -15.51
N PRO A 161 23.02 -0.93 -16.28
CA PRO A 161 22.72 -0.61 -17.67
C PRO A 161 22.55 -1.83 -18.59
N GLY A 162 23.10 -2.99 -18.20
CA GLY A 162 22.94 -4.26 -18.91
C GLY A 162 21.53 -4.85 -18.84
N ASN A 163 20.67 -4.35 -17.95
CA ASN A 163 19.29 -4.85 -17.79
C ASN A 163 18.26 -4.15 -18.71
N ALA A 164 18.73 -3.36 -19.67
CA ALA A 164 17.87 -2.57 -20.55
C ALA A 164 16.82 -3.42 -21.30
N SER A 165 15.60 -2.91 -21.30
CA SER A 165 14.49 -3.44 -22.09
C SER A 165 14.64 -3.10 -23.58
N PRO A 166 13.80 -3.65 -24.49
CA PRO A 166 13.85 -3.33 -25.91
C PRO A 166 13.66 -1.84 -26.23
N CYS A 167 12.95 -1.07 -25.39
CA CYS A 167 12.79 0.37 -25.55
C CYS A 167 13.89 1.19 -24.85
N GLY A 168 14.78 0.55 -24.09
CA GLY A 168 15.87 1.18 -23.34
C GLY A 168 15.55 1.51 -21.88
N ALA A 169 14.36 1.18 -21.39
CA ALA A 169 14.03 1.32 -19.97
C ALA A 169 14.85 0.34 -19.14
N LEU A 170 15.35 0.79 -18.00
CA LEU A 170 16.16 0.04 -17.05
C LEU A 170 15.30 -0.40 -15.87
N ASP A 171 15.80 -1.39 -15.12
CA ASP A 171 15.27 -1.81 -13.82
C ASP A 171 13.83 -2.35 -13.85
N LEU A 172 13.35 -2.78 -15.03
CA LEU A 172 12.07 -3.50 -15.16
C LEU A 172 12.18 -4.99 -14.71
N SER A 173 13.19 -5.33 -13.91
CA SER A 173 13.47 -6.66 -13.37
C SER A 173 14.26 -6.53 -12.06
N GLY A 174 13.54 -6.39 -10.95
CA GLY A 174 14.08 -6.15 -9.62
C GLY A 174 14.21 -4.66 -9.26
N ASN A 175 15.06 -4.38 -8.26
CA ASN A 175 15.21 -3.09 -7.58
C ASN A 175 13.95 -2.72 -6.78
N ALA A 176 13.07 -1.85 -7.26
CA ALA A 176 11.78 -1.61 -6.63
C ALA A 176 10.66 -2.34 -7.37
N TRP A 177 9.71 -2.92 -6.63
CA TRP A 177 8.41 -3.26 -7.22
C TRP A 177 7.71 -1.97 -7.65
N GLU A 178 6.98 -2.00 -8.76
CA GLU A 178 6.42 -0.78 -9.33
C GLU A 178 4.89 -0.79 -9.39
N TRP A 179 4.27 0.24 -8.81
CA TRP A 179 2.84 0.50 -8.94
C TRP A 179 2.42 0.68 -10.40
N THR A 180 1.28 0.07 -10.76
CA THR A 180 0.57 0.37 -12.02
C THR A 180 -0.83 0.94 -11.73
N ALA A 181 -1.48 1.49 -12.76
CA ALA A 181 -2.80 2.08 -12.64
C ALA A 181 -3.92 1.06 -12.34
N ASP A 182 -3.69 -0.20 -12.70
CA ASP A 182 -4.70 -1.23 -12.82
C ASP A 182 -5.08 -1.84 -11.47
N TRP A 183 -6.36 -2.19 -11.37
CA TRP A 183 -6.82 -3.10 -10.33
C TRP A 183 -6.36 -4.52 -10.64
N TYR A 184 -6.00 -5.28 -9.62
CA TYR A 184 -5.60 -6.67 -9.74
C TYR A 184 -6.81 -7.52 -10.13
N ALA A 185 -7.01 -7.71 -11.43
CA ALA A 185 -8.09 -8.50 -12.00
C ALA A 185 -7.55 -9.71 -12.77
N ALA A 186 -8.41 -10.72 -12.91
CA ALA A 186 -8.14 -11.86 -13.77
C ALA A 186 -7.98 -11.38 -15.22
N TYR A 187 -7.04 -11.99 -15.95
CA TYR A 187 -6.93 -11.72 -17.38
C TYR A 187 -8.17 -12.19 -18.14
N PRO A 188 -8.48 -11.57 -19.30
CA PRO A 188 -9.59 -12.01 -20.14
C PRO A 188 -9.45 -13.50 -20.50
N GLY A 189 -10.48 -14.30 -20.20
CA GLY A 189 -10.48 -15.73 -20.46
C GLY A 189 -9.67 -16.58 -19.46
N ALA A 190 -9.17 -15.99 -18.37
CA ALA A 190 -8.47 -16.73 -17.32
C ALA A 190 -9.39 -17.73 -16.61
N ALA A 191 -8.88 -18.95 -16.41
CA ALA A 191 -9.50 -19.95 -15.55
C ALA A 191 -9.17 -19.73 -14.06
N ALA A 192 -8.10 -18.98 -13.77
CA ALA A 192 -7.66 -18.69 -12.42
C ALA A 192 -8.76 -17.99 -11.61
N ARG A 193 -8.92 -18.41 -10.35
CA ARG A 193 -9.84 -17.80 -9.39
C ARG A 193 -9.06 -17.37 -8.16
N SER A 194 -9.28 -16.14 -7.72
CA SER A 194 -8.62 -15.57 -6.56
C SER A 194 -9.56 -14.63 -5.83
N ILE A 195 -9.60 -14.73 -4.50
CA ILE A 195 -10.35 -13.81 -3.62
C ILE A 195 -9.84 -12.37 -3.72
N HIS A 196 -8.63 -12.20 -4.26
CA HIS A 196 -7.97 -10.92 -4.44
C HIS A 196 -8.30 -10.26 -5.77
N PHE A 197 -8.95 -10.96 -6.71
CA PHE A 197 -9.35 -10.35 -7.97
C PHE A 197 -10.46 -9.31 -7.78
N GLY A 198 -10.44 -8.29 -8.63
CA GLY A 198 -11.39 -7.19 -8.65
C GLY A 198 -10.78 -5.88 -8.13
N SER A 199 -11.62 -4.95 -7.69
CA SER A 199 -11.21 -3.60 -7.31
C SER A 199 -10.77 -3.48 -5.84
N LYS A 200 -9.99 -4.46 -5.35
CA LYS A 200 -9.51 -4.52 -3.96
C LYS A 200 -8.02 -4.16 -3.83
N TYR A 201 -7.21 -4.68 -4.74
CA TYR A 201 -5.76 -4.52 -4.76
C TYR A 201 -5.33 -3.87 -6.06
N LYS A 202 -4.27 -3.09 -6.02
CA LYS A 202 -3.59 -2.55 -7.20
C LYS A 202 -2.48 -3.49 -7.63
N VAL A 203 -2.23 -3.57 -8.92
CA VAL A 203 -1.14 -4.36 -9.48
C VAL A 203 0.20 -3.69 -9.15
N VAL A 204 1.19 -4.50 -8.77
CA VAL A 204 2.61 -4.12 -8.79
C VAL A 204 3.40 -5.09 -9.65
N ARG A 205 4.48 -4.61 -10.28
CA ARG A 205 5.24 -5.34 -11.32
C ARG A 205 6.75 -5.31 -11.05
N GLY A 206 7.48 -6.18 -11.74
CA GLY A 206 8.94 -6.12 -11.86
C GLY A 206 9.75 -7.04 -10.97
N GLY A 207 9.20 -7.53 -9.86
CA GLY A 207 10.05 -8.05 -8.80
C GLY A 207 10.71 -6.91 -8.03
N GLY A 208 11.45 -7.22 -6.97
CA GLY A 208 12.14 -6.19 -6.20
C GLY A 208 13.27 -6.74 -5.35
N ALA A 209 14.02 -5.85 -4.73
CA ALA A 209 15.10 -6.17 -3.81
C ALA A 209 14.64 -7.02 -2.62
N GLU A 210 13.35 -7.00 -2.30
CA GLU A 210 12.75 -7.86 -1.28
C GLU A 210 11.51 -8.61 -1.80
N TYR A 211 11.35 -9.82 -1.26
CA TYR A 211 10.21 -10.70 -1.44
C TYR A 211 8.92 -10.09 -0.84
N LEU A 212 7.85 -10.07 -1.64
CA LEU A 212 6.51 -9.73 -1.15
C LEU A 212 5.80 -11.01 -0.67
N TYR A 213 5.37 -11.00 0.59
CA TYR A 213 4.80 -12.16 1.30
C TYR A 213 3.84 -13.00 0.44
N GLY A 214 4.23 -14.25 0.17
CA GLY A 214 3.42 -15.22 -0.57
C GLY A 214 3.54 -15.17 -2.10
N ILE A 215 4.34 -14.25 -2.66
CA ILE A 215 4.51 -14.07 -4.10
C ILE A 215 5.95 -14.39 -4.48
N PRO A 216 6.21 -15.40 -5.35
CA PRO A 216 7.57 -15.66 -5.84
C PRO A 216 8.23 -14.38 -6.34
N ASN A 217 9.53 -14.19 -6.15
CA ASN A 217 10.24 -13.04 -6.69
C ASN A 217 11.10 -13.50 -7.88
N ARG A 218 10.49 -13.59 -9.08
CA ARG A 218 11.12 -14.15 -10.28
C ARG A 218 11.84 -13.11 -11.11
N GLY A 219 11.40 -11.84 -11.00
CA GLY A 219 11.93 -10.73 -11.79
C GLY A 219 11.69 -10.84 -13.29
N ASP A 220 10.83 -11.76 -13.75
CA ASP A 220 10.49 -11.84 -15.16
C ASP A 220 9.41 -10.82 -15.54
N ALA A 221 9.30 -10.53 -16.84
CA ALA A 221 8.46 -9.45 -17.33
C ALA A 221 6.95 -9.74 -17.23
N VAL A 222 6.55 -10.98 -16.95
CA VAL A 222 5.12 -11.38 -16.80
C VAL A 222 4.68 -11.45 -15.35
N GLN A 223 5.63 -11.43 -14.42
CA GLN A 223 5.38 -11.46 -13.00
C GLN A 223 4.55 -10.28 -12.52
N ARG A 224 3.40 -10.60 -11.93
CA ARG A 224 2.49 -9.65 -11.29
C ARG A 224 2.35 -9.95 -9.81
N ALA A 225 2.26 -8.90 -9.03
CA ALA A 225 1.93 -8.93 -7.62
C ALA A 225 0.81 -7.93 -7.34
N ARG A 226 0.40 -7.85 -6.08
CA ARG A 226 -0.75 -7.04 -5.67
C ARG A 226 -0.59 -6.49 -4.27
N LEU A 227 -1.00 -5.24 -4.08
CA LEU A 227 -1.01 -4.58 -2.78
C LEU A 227 -2.24 -3.66 -2.64
N PRO A 228 -2.76 -3.45 -1.40
CA PRO A 228 -3.82 -2.48 -1.18
C PRO A 228 -3.37 -1.08 -1.61
N ALA A 229 -4.26 -0.29 -2.21
CA ALA A 229 -3.91 1.04 -2.73
C ALA A 229 -3.39 2.02 -1.66
N TYR A 230 -3.72 1.78 -0.38
CA TYR A 230 -3.34 2.60 0.77
C TYR A 230 -2.15 2.02 1.56
N GLY A 231 -1.57 0.89 1.14
CA GLY A 231 -0.41 0.30 1.81
C GLY A 231 0.88 0.76 1.13
N GLY A 232 1.63 1.65 1.79
CA GLY A 232 3.04 1.90 1.42
C GLY A 232 3.92 0.73 1.85
N HIS A 233 4.95 0.42 1.06
CA HIS A 233 5.90 -0.66 1.36
C HIS A 233 7.32 -0.21 1.01
N ASP A 234 8.30 -0.60 1.84
CA ASP A 234 9.69 -0.10 1.79
C ASP A 234 10.42 -0.40 0.48
N PHE A 235 9.93 -1.38 -0.29
CA PHE A 235 10.48 -1.84 -1.56
C PHE A 235 9.52 -1.69 -2.74
N VAL A 236 8.44 -0.92 -2.57
CA VAL A 236 7.49 -0.63 -3.65
C VAL A 236 7.55 0.86 -3.96
N GLY A 237 7.99 1.15 -5.17
CA GLY A 237 8.02 2.48 -5.77
C GLY A 237 7.18 2.51 -7.03
N PHE A 238 7.60 3.31 -7.99
CA PHE A 238 6.88 3.51 -9.24
C PHE A 238 7.74 4.20 -10.30
N ARG A 239 7.27 4.16 -11.54
CA ARG A 239 7.75 5.01 -12.64
C ARG A 239 6.56 5.63 -13.36
N CYS A 240 6.79 6.68 -14.12
CA CYS A 240 5.72 7.34 -14.87
C CYS A 240 5.76 6.97 -16.36
N VAL A 241 4.61 7.17 -17.01
CA VAL A 241 4.46 7.21 -18.46
C VAL A 241 3.79 8.51 -18.89
N ARG A 242 4.03 8.90 -20.14
CA ARG A 242 3.40 10.03 -20.80
C ARG A 242 2.83 9.58 -22.14
N ASP A 243 1.62 10.01 -22.45
CA ASP A 243 0.98 9.72 -23.71
C ASP A 243 1.60 10.56 -24.84
N VAL A 244 1.91 9.93 -25.98
CA VAL A 244 2.36 10.67 -27.17
C VAL A 244 1.20 11.50 -27.76
N ASP A 245 -0.01 10.94 -27.70
CA ASP A 245 -1.26 11.63 -28.00
C ASP A 245 -2.15 11.61 -26.74
N PRO A 246 -2.33 12.75 -26.05
CA PRO A 246 -3.19 12.84 -24.86
C PRO A 246 -4.64 12.40 -25.11
N ALA A 247 -5.16 12.50 -26.34
CA ALA A 247 -6.51 12.02 -26.67
C ALA A 247 -6.60 10.49 -26.66
N GLY A 248 -5.47 9.80 -26.82
CA GLY A 248 -5.35 8.34 -26.75
C GLY A 248 -5.03 7.80 -25.36
N ALA A 249 -5.01 8.65 -24.32
CA ALA A 249 -4.67 8.22 -22.97
C ALA A 249 -5.65 7.13 -22.47
N PRO A 250 -5.16 6.01 -21.90
CA PRO A 250 -6.01 4.92 -21.45
C PRO A 250 -6.91 5.29 -20.27
N TYR A 251 -6.55 6.34 -19.52
CA TYR A 251 -7.35 6.88 -18.43
C TYR A 251 -6.90 8.31 -18.04
N ASP A 252 -7.81 9.04 -17.38
CA ASP A 252 -7.47 10.29 -16.68
C ASP A 252 -6.99 9.96 -15.24
N PRO A 253 -5.75 10.34 -14.85
CA PRO A 253 -5.21 10.02 -13.54
C PRO A 253 -6.01 10.63 -12.38
N ARG A 254 -6.55 11.84 -12.53
CA ARG A 254 -7.34 12.50 -11.47
C ARG A 254 -8.65 11.77 -11.24
N ARG A 255 -9.31 11.39 -12.33
CA ARG A 255 -10.54 10.58 -12.26
C ARG A 255 -10.25 9.22 -11.61
N ARG A 256 -9.15 8.56 -11.97
CA ARG A 256 -8.78 7.25 -11.42
C ARG A 256 -8.45 7.31 -9.92
N ILE A 257 -7.81 8.39 -9.45
CA ILE A 257 -7.60 8.66 -8.02
C ILE A 257 -8.96 8.79 -7.31
N ALA A 258 -9.87 9.62 -7.85
CA ALA A 258 -11.18 9.85 -7.24
C ALA A 258 -12.02 8.57 -7.13
N GLU A 259 -12.05 7.74 -8.18
CA GLU A 259 -12.73 6.44 -8.20
C GLU A 259 -12.16 5.49 -7.15
N ALA A 260 -10.82 5.40 -7.04
CA ALA A 260 -10.17 4.55 -6.04
C ALA A 260 -10.41 5.03 -4.60
N ARG A 261 -10.45 6.36 -4.37
CA ARG A 261 -10.81 6.93 -3.05
C ARG A 261 -12.25 6.62 -2.67
N ALA A 262 -13.18 6.75 -3.60
CA ALA A 262 -14.59 6.43 -3.36
C ALA A 262 -14.77 4.95 -3.00
N LEU A 263 -14.09 4.04 -3.71
CA LEU A 263 -14.09 2.62 -3.39
C LEU A 263 -13.50 2.33 -2.00
N LEU A 264 -12.37 2.96 -1.66
CA LEU A 264 -11.78 2.81 -0.33
C LEU A 264 -12.72 3.30 0.77
N ALA A 265 -13.30 4.49 0.60
CA ALA A 265 -14.24 5.07 1.57
C ALA A 265 -15.48 4.18 1.76
N ALA A 266 -16.04 3.64 0.68
CA ALA A 266 -17.17 2.71 0.75
C ALA A 266 -16.83 1.43 1.51
N ASN A 267 -15.62 0.89 1.33
CA ASN A 267 -15.18 -0.32 2.04
C ASN A 267 -14.81 -0.08 3.51
N LEU A 268 -14.44 1.16 3.90
CA LEU A 268 -14.17 1.55 5.28
C LEU A 268 -15.43 1.96 6.05
N ALA A 269 -16.54 2.25 5.35
CA ALA A 269 -17.76 2.79 5.93
C ALA A 269 -18.60 1.76 6.72
N GLU A 270 -18.22 0.48 6.72
CA GLU A 270 -18.78 -0.52 7.62
C GLU A 270 -17.78 -0.81 8.76
N PRO A 271 -17.63 0.08 9.77
CA PRO A 271 -16.91 -0.28 10.96
C PRO A 271 -17.67 -1.41 11.65
N SER A 272 -17.13 -2.62 11.58
CA SER A 272 -17.47 -3.60 12.59
C SER A 272 -16.92 -3.07 13.90
N PRO A 273 -17.75 -2.80 14.92
CA PRO A 273 -17.22 -2.49 16.22
C PRO A 273 -16.28 -3.62 16.64
N LEU A 274 -15.10 -3.26 17.12
CA LEU A 274 -14.15 -4.27 17.57
C LEU A 274 -14.77 -4.94 18.81
N SER A 275 -14.59 -6.25 18.97
CA SER A 275 -15.28 -7.00 20.03
C SER A 275 -15.06 -6.38 21.42
N TYR A 276 -13.87 -5.84 21.68
CA TYR A 276 -13.56 -5.15 22.92
C TYR A 276 -14.24 -3.78 23.06
N GLU A 277 -14.51 -3.05 21.97
CA GLU A 277 -15.24 -1.78 21.99
C GLU A 277 -16.72 -2.02 22.27
N ASP A 278 -17.31 -3.05 21.66
CA ASP A 278 -18.68 -3.50 21.94
C ASP A 278 -18.84 -3.94 23.40
N GLU A 279 -17.89 -4.74 23.89
CA GLU A 279 -17.85 -5.18 25.27
C GLU A 279 -17.75 -3.99 26.24
N TYR A 280 -16.88 -3.03 25.95
CA TYR A 280 -16.71 -1.84 26.77
C TYR A 280 -17.94 -0.92 26.70
N ALA A 281 -18.56 -0.76 25.53
CA ALA A 281 -19.80 -0.01 25.37
C ALA A 281 -20.95 -0.61 26.20
N ARG A 282 -21.01 -1.95 26.32
CA ARG A 282 -21.97 -2.63 27.22
C ARG A 282 -21.70 -2.33 28.69
N MET A 283 -20.43 -2.27 29.12
CA MET A 283 -20.07 -1.84 30.48
C MET A 283 -20.53 -0.40 30.74
N LEU A 284 -20.29 0.50 29.77
CA LEU A 284 -20.70 1.90 29.87
C LEU A 284 -22.21 2.07 29.95
N ALA A 285 -22.96 1.34 29.11
CA ALA A 285 -24.42 1.35 29.10
C ALA A 285 -25.04 0.76 30.38
N ALA A 286 -24.44 -0.32 30.90
CA ALA A 286 -24.86 -0.94 32.17
C ALA A 286 -24.50 -0.08 33.39
N ARG A 287 -23.59 0.89 33.23
CA ARG A 287 -22.98 1.68 34.31
C ARG A 287 -22.21 0.84 35.31
N VAL A 288 -21.60 -0.24 34.81
CA VAL A 288 -20.90 -1.26 35.58
C VAL A 288 -19.65 -1.67 34.82
N ILE A 289 -18.48 -1.46 35.42
CA ILE A 289 -17.18 -1.90 34.89
C ILE A 289 -16.60 -2.92 35.89
N PRO A 290 -16.68 -4.22 35.58
CA PRO A 290 -16.01 -5.25 36.37
C PRO A 290 -14.49 -5.13 36.22
N LEU A 291 -13.77 -5.23 37.33
CA LEU A 291 -12.31 -5.13 37.42
C LEU A 291 -11.75 -6.47 37.91
N ALA A 292 -10.74 -6.99 37.22
CA ALA A 292 -9.94 -8.12 37.69
C ALA A 292 -8.54 -7.64 38.04
N VAL A 293 -8.13 -7.76 39.30
CA VAL A 293 -6.81 -7.32 39.74
C VAL A 293 -5.79 -8.42 39.50
N SER A 294 -4.85 -8.20 38.58
CA SER A 294 -3.77 -9.15 38.28
C SER A 294 -2.44 -8.69 38.86
N GLY A 295 -1.58 -9.64 39.23
CA GLY A 295 -0.27 -9.37 39.82
C GLY A 295 0.18 -10.48 40.77
N GLU A 296 1.34 -10.28 41.41
CA GLU A 296 1.87 -11.22 42.39
C GLU A 296 0.94 -11.35 43.61
N PRO A 297 0.71 -12.59 44.12
CA PRO A 297 -0.09 -12.82 45.32
C PRO A 297 0.42 -11.98 46.51
N GLY A 298 -0.50 -11.32 47.20
CA GLY A 298 -0.14 -10.51 48.36
C GLY A 298 -1.33 -9.76 48.95
N PRO A 299 -1.16 -9.13 50.13
CA PRO A 299 -2.21 -8.37 50.79
C PRO A 299 -2.67 -7.17 49.93
N ALA A 300 -3.89 -6.69 50.19
CA ALA A 300 -4.47 -5.56 49.47
C ALA A 300 -3.57 -4.31 49.54
N GLY A 301 -3.20 -3.81 48.36
CA GLY A 301 -2.31 -2.66 48.17
C GLY A 301 -2.96 -1.58 47.30
N PRO A 302 -2.36 -0.38 47.21
CA PRO A 302 -2.86 0.68 46.34
C PRO A 302 -2.76 0.25 44.87
N LEU A 303 -3.77 0.63 44.09
CA LEU A 303 -3.88 0.35 42.66
C LEU A 303 -4.47 1.55 41.95
N SER A 304 -3.82 1.99 40.86
CA SER A 304 -4.31 3.06 40.00
C SER A 304 -4.63 2.54 38.60
N ALA A 305 -5.76 2.95 38.03
CA ALA A 305 -6.15 2.57 36.67
C ALA A 305 -6.75 3.76 35.90
N GLY A 306 -6.46 3.83 34.61
CA GLY A 306 -7.09 4.78 33.67
C GLY A 306 -8.30 4.15 32.99
N ILE A 307 -9.45 4.81 33.05
CA ILE A 307 -10.71 4.34 32.49
C ILE A 307 -11.26 5.41 31.53
N PRO A 308 -11.40 5.11 30.23
CA PRO A 308 -11.94 6.08 29.27
C PRO A 308 -13.46 6.15 29.33
N PHE A 309 -14.05 7.35 29.29
CA PHE A 309 -15.50 7.52 29.25
C PHE A 309 -15.93 8.20 27.95
N ALA A 310 -17.01 7.68 27.35
CA ALA A 310 -17.66 8.34 26.23
C ALA A 310 -18.26 9.68 26.68
N ARG A 311 -18.39 10.60 25.72
CA ARG A 311 -18.91 11.96 25.96
C ARG A 311 -20.27 11.89 26.67
N GLY A 312 -20.43 12.69 27.73
CA GLY A 312 -21.65 12.81 28.51
C GLY A 312 -21.95 11.66 29.49
N VAL A 313 -21.14 10.59 29.54
CA VAL A 313 -21.43 9.42 30.41
C VAL A 313 -21.13 9.71 31.89
N LEU A 314 -20.00 10.35 32.18
CA LEU A 314 -19.58 10.68 33.55
C LEU A 314 -19.27 12.18 33.63
N ALA A 315 -20.09 12.94 34.36
CA ALA A 315 -19.85 14.37 34.57
C ALA A 315 -18.91 14.64 35.76
N ASP A 316 -19.22 14.01 36.89
CA ASP A 316 -18.51 14.16 38.16
C ASP A 316 -17.68 12.90 38.47
N PRO A 317 -16.34 13.00 38.53
CA PRO A 317 -15.46 11.87 38.85
C PRO A 317 -15.67 11.31 40.27
N SER A 318 -16.32 12.04 41.18
CA SER A 318 -16.65 11.55 42.53
C SER A 318 -17.91 10.67 42.58
N ALA A 319 -18.70 10.63 41.50
CA ALA A 319 -19.93 9.85 41.39
C ALA A 319 -19.70 8.34 41.14
N ILE A 320 -18.49 7.85 41.40
CA ILE A 320 -18.09 6.45 41.24
C ILE A 320 -18.14 5.71 42.58
N ALA A 321 -18.45 4.42 42.54
CA ALA A 321 -18.36 3.54 43.69
C ALA A 321 -17.69 2.22 43.30
N CYS A 322 -17.01 1.59 44.26
CA CYS A 322 -16.36 0.30 44.07
C CYS A 322 -16.91 -0.70 45.08
N VAL A 323 -17.23 -1.91 44.63
CA VAL A 323 -17.73 -3.00 45.47
C VAL A 323 -16.83 -4.22 45.28
N GLY A 324 -16.44 -4.85 46.38
CA GLY A 324 -15.65 -6.09 46.36
C GLY A 324 -16.47 -7.30 45.95
N PRO A 325 -15.82 -8.49 45.84
CA PRO A 325 -16.52 -9.72 45.47
C PRO A 325 -17.49 -10.21 46.56
N ASP A 326 -17.30 -9.72 47.79
CA ASP A 326 -18.15 -9.93 48.96
C ASP A 326 -19.40 -9.03 48.98
N GLY A 327 -19.57 -8.15 47.99
CA GLY A 327 -20.66 -7.16 47.97
C GLY A 327 -20.43 -5.97 48.89
N LEU A 328 -19.26 -5.87 49.55
CA LEU A 328 -18.95 -4.78 50.47
C LEU A 328 -18.28 -3.60 49.74
N PRO A 329 -18.61 -2.34 50.08
CA PRO A 329 -17.96 -1.17 49.51
C PRO A 329 -16.44 -1.19 49.71
N ARG A 330 -15.70 -0.75 48.69
CA ARG A 330 -14.25 -0.53 48.72
C ARG A 330 -13.97 0.97 48.63
N PRO A 331 -13.04 1.53 49.43
CA PRO A 331 -12.60 2.90 49.26
C PRO A 331 -12.05 3.12 47.84
N ILE A 332 -12.51 4.20 47.21
CA ILE A 332 -12.11 4.59 45.85
C ILE A 332 -11.99 6.12 45.78
N ALA A 333 -10.99 6.61 45.05
CA ALA A 333 -10.91 7.99 44.62
C ALA A 333 -10.90 8.06 43.09
N GLY A 334 -11.60 9.05 42.53
CA GLY A 334 -11.65 9.32 41.10
C GLY A 334 -11.10 10.70 40.77
N ALA A 335 -10.22 10.80 39.78
CA ALA A 335 -9.69 12.06 39.28
C ALA A 335 -9.79 12.14 37.75
N ALA A 336 -10.41 13.19 37.22
CA ALA A 336 -10.47 13.41 35.78
C ALA A 336 -9.09 13.90 35.29
N LEU A 337 -8.41 13.09 34.47
CA LEU A 337 -7.15 13.47 33.82
C LEU A 337 -7.39 14.31 32.57
N VAL A 338 -8.45 13.99 31.82
CA VAL A 338 -8.85 14.69 30.60
C VAL A 338 -10.37 14.81 30.59
N ARG A 339 -10.88 15.95 30.11
CA ARG A 339 -12.31 16.20 29.90
C ARG A 339 -12.60 16.40 28.41
N TRP A 340 -13.84 16.11 28.03
CA TRP A 340 -14.41 16.56 26.77
C TRP A 340 -14.68 18.08 26.83
N ASP A 341 -14.94 18.67 25.67
CA ASP A 341 -15.35 20.07 25.48
C ASP A 341 -16.64 20.42 26.23
N ASP A 342 -17.56 19.47 26.41
CA ASP A 342 -18.80 19.62 27.19
C ASP A 342 -18.58 19.53 28.72
N GLY A 343 -17.33 19.37 29.17
CA GLY A 343 -16.94 19.25 30.56
C GLY A 343 -17.06 17.84 31.15
N SER A 344 -17.63 16.86 30.43
CA SER A 344 -17.68 15.47 30.89
C SER A 344 -16.29 14.82 30.94
N VAL A 345 -16.11 13.82 31.80
CA VAL A 345 -14.84 13.11 31.97
C VAL A 345 -14.56 12.27 30.72
N ARG A 346 -13.38 12.45 30.12
CA ARG A 346 -12.89 11.63 29.00
C ARG A 346 -11.96 10.52 29.49
N TRP A 347 -11.09 10.84 30.44
CA TRP A 347 -10.16 9.91 31.06
C TRP A 347 -10.23 10.06 32.58
N LEU A 348 -10.68 9.01 33.25
CA LEU A 348 -10.74 8.93 34.71
C LEU A 348 -9.54 8.11 35.21
N ARG A 349 -8.76 8.67 36.14
CA ARG A 349 -7.89 7.87 37.00
C ARG A 349 -8.70 7.43 38.22
N ILE A 350 -8.76 6.14 38.46
CA ILE A 350 -9.24 5.59 39.73
C ILE A 350 -8.07 5.17 40.60
N ASP A 351 -8.21 5.34 41.90
CA ASP A 351 -7.28 4.89 42.92
C ASP A 351 -8.07 4.02 43.92
N ILE A 352 -7.79 2.70 43.96
CA ILE A 352 -8.45 1.72 44.84
C ILE A 352 -7.43 0.94 45.66
N ARG A 353 -7.92 0.15 46.63
CA ARG A 353 -7.10 -0.79 47.38
C ARG A 353 -7.66 -2.21 47.26
N ALA A 354 -6.93 -3.11 46.62
CA ALA A 354 -7.38 -4.46 46.30
C ALA A 354 -6.21 -5.46 46.29
N ALA A 355 -6.52 -6.74 46.51
CA ALA A 355 -5.53 -7.83 46.46
C ALA A 355 -5.40 -8.41 45.04
N ALA A 356 -4.24 -9.01 44.72
CA ALA A 356 -4.09 -9.76 43.47
C ALA A 356 -5.04 -10.96 43.47
N GLY A 357 -5.73 -11.18 42.36
CA GLY A 357 -6.80 -12.17 42.23
C GLY A 357 -8.17 -11.69 42.72
N GLU A 358 -8.28 -10.49 43.31
CA GLU A 358 -9.56 -9.91 43.69
C GLU A 358 -10.31 -9.39 42.46
N THR A 359 -11.62 -9.62 42.43
CA THR A 359 -12.53 -9.00 41.46
C THR A 359 -13.32 -7.90 42.16
N CYS A 360 -13.33 -6.71 41.56
CA CYS A 360 -14.10 -5.58 42.08
C CYS A 360 -15.06 -5.11 41.00
N THR A 361 -16.12 -4.39 41.40
CA THR A 361 -17.08 -3.82 40.46
C THR A 361 -17.13 -2.32 40.65
N LEU A 362 -16.77 -1.58 39.61
CA LEU A 362 -16.91 -0.13 39.55
C LEU A 362 -18.31 0.21 39.03
N THR A 363 -19.03 1.07 39.73
CA THR A 363 -20.32 1.64 39.29
C THR A 363 -20.24 3.15 39.20
N PHE A 364 -21.07 3.75 38.36
CA PHE A 364 -21.18 5.20 38.22
C PHE A 364 -22.62 5.61 37.90
N GLY A 365 -23.21 6.45 38.74
CA GLY A 365 -24.65 6.71 38.70
C GLY A 365 -25.52 5.49 39.04
N ALA A 366 -26.81 5.56 38.76
CA ALA A 366 -27.74 4.45 39.02
C ALA A 366 -27.53 3.31 38.00
N PRO A 367 -27.26 2.06 38.43
CA PRO A 367 -27.11 0.92 37.54
C PRO A 367 -28.39 0.65 36.73
N ALA A 368 -28.23 0.21 35.48
CA ALA A 368 -29.38 -0.31 34.72
C ALA A 368 -29.86 -1.65 35.33
N ALA A 369 -31.13 -1.99 35.14
CA ALA A 369 -31.74 -3.19 35.73
C ALA A 369 -30.95 -4.49 35.41
N PRO A 370 -31.01 -5.54 36.26
CA PRO A 370 -30.02 -6.63 36.32
C PRO A 370 -30.02 -7.64 35.15
N ASP A 371 -30.75 -7.40 34.05
CA ASP A 371 -31.04 -8.44 33.07
C ASP A 371 -30.02 -8.56 31.92
N ALA A 372 -28.75 -8.26 32.17
CA ALA A 372 -27.69 -8.40 31.19
C ALA A 372 -26.57 -9.23 31.78
N ARG A 373 -26.15 -10.26 31.04
CA ARG A 373 -24.97 -11.11 31.31
C ARG A 373 -23.85 -10.29 31.96
N VAL A 374 -23.17 -10.87 32.96
CA VAL A 374 -21.99 -10.27 33.60
C VAL A 374 -21.07 -9.72 32.51
N PRO A 375 -20.80 -8.40 32.47
CA PRO A 375 -19.91 -7.82 31.48
C PRO A 375 -18.50 -8.44 31.63
N PRO A 376 -17.69 -8.49 30.57
CA PRO A 376 -16.32 -8.97 30.68
C PRO A 376 -15.52 -8.10 31.67
N MET A 377 -14.47 -8.67 32.25
CA MET A 377 -13.67 -7.96 33.26
C MET A 377 -12.53 -7.18 32.63
N LEU A 378 -12.38 -5.92 33.01
CA LEU A 378 -11.20 -5.12 32.72
C LEU A 378 -10.06 -5.58 33.64
N ALA A 379 -8.98 -6.10 33.07
CA ALA A 379 -7.80 -6.47 33.84
C ALA A 379 -7.02 -5.21 34.26
N VAL A 380 -6.74 -5.09 35.55
CA VAL A 380 -5.91 -4.02 36.11
C VAL A 380 -4.69 -4.64 36.77
N VAL A 381 -3.50 -4.31 36.26
CA VAL A 381 -2.25 -4.89 36.72
C VAL A 381 -1.68 -4.08 37.88
N ARG A 382 -1.36 -4.74 38.99
CA ARG A 382 -0.59 -4.15 40.08
C ARG A 382 0.89 -4.10 39.69
N SER A 383 1.42 -2.91 39.43
CA SER A 383 2.86 -2.73 39.19
C SER A 383 3.64 -2.87 40.50
N PRO A 384 4.70 -3.71 40.56
CA PRO A 384 5.53 -3.86 41.77
C PRO A 384 6.49 -2.68 42.03
N HIS A 385 6.51 -1.66 41.15
CA HIS A 385 7.52 -0.58 41.17
C HIS A 385 6.94 0.84 41.21
N LEU A 386 5.73 1.05 41.75
CA LEU A 386 5.17 2.38 42.02
C LEU A 386 4.87 2.58 43.50
#